data_AF-A0A0R3P360-F1
#
_entry.id   AF-A0A0R3P360-F1
#
_cell.length_a   1.000
_cell.length_b   1.000
_cell.length_c   1.000
_cell.angle_alpha   90.00
_cell.angle_beta   90.00
_cell.angle_gamma   90.00
#
_symmetry.space_group_name_H-M   'P 1'
#
loop_
_entity.id
_entity.type
_entity.pdbx_description
1 polymer ?
#
loop_
_entity_poly.entity_id
_entity_poly.type
_entity_poly.pdbx_seq_one_letter_code
_entity_poly.pdbx_strand_id
1 'polypeptide(L)'
;MMANTGGPRQRSMQLIAGVVTSIILYGSAVWAPAMMVSTYSRDCRSAYRCCALRVTCCFRTVSEDAALVVASLVPLDLLAAERQSGVEVASERRERTIAQWQRRWDQAGVD
;
A
#
# COMPACT_ATOMS: atom_id res chain seq x y z
N MET A 1 -13.07 -13.12 20.86
CA MET A 1 -12.52 -12.59 19.59
C MET A 1 -13.37 -13.13 18.46
N MET A 2 -13.92 -12.27 17.59
CA MET A 2 -14.66 -12.73 16.42
C MET A 2 -13.69 -13.13 15.31
N ALA A 3 -13.95 -14.27 14.69
CA ALA A 3 -13.24 -14.72 13.51
C ALA A 3 -13.77 -13.95 12.29
N ASN A 4 -12.91 -13.18 11.62
CA ASN A 4 -13.30 -12.46 10.40
C ASN A 4 -13.29 -13.39 9.16
N THR A 5 -13.74 -14.64 9.33
CA THR A 5 -13.57 -15.74 8.37
C THR A 5 -14.60 -15.76 7.23
N GLY A 6 -15.48 -14.76 7.15
CA GLY A 6 -16.54 -14.64 6.15
C GLY A 6 -16.35 -13.52 5.12
N GLY A 7 -15.13 -13.00 4.96
CA GLY A 7 -14.84 -11.86 4.08
C GLY A 7 -15.08 -12.12 2.58
N PRO A 8 -15.18 -11.06 1.75
CA PRO A 8 -15.33 -11.16 0.30
C PRO A 8 -14.27 -12.04 -0.36
N ARG A 9 -14.55 -12.62 -1.53
CA ARG A 9 -13.53 -13.35 -2.33
C ARG A 9 -12.37 -12.42 -2.67
N GLN A 10 -11.13 -12.90 -2.61
CA GLN A 10 -9.89 -12.15 -2.87
C GLN A 10 -9.93 -11.26 -4.13
N ARG A 11 -10.62 -11.69 -5.19
CA ARG A 11 -10.82 -10.91 -6.42
C ARG A 11 -11.64 -9.63 -6.21
N SER A 12 -12.72 -9.69 -5.44
CA SER A 12 -13.55 -8.52 -5.12
C SER A 12 -12.77 -7.51 -4.26
N MET A 13 -11.96 -8.04 -3.35
CA MET A 13 -11.05 -7.27 -2.51
C MET A 13 -9.95 -6.58 -3.32
N GLN A 14 -9.36 -7.28 -4.30
CA GLN A 14 -8.38 -6.68 -5.23
C GLN A 14 -8.98 -5.57 -6.08
N LEU A 15 -10.23 -5.70 -6.53
CA LEU A 15 -10.91 -4.64 -7.27
C LEU A 15 -11.12 -3.40 -6.41
N ILE A 16 -11.62 -3.56 -5.18
CA ILE A 16 -11.82 -2.45 -4.23
C ILE A 16 -10.47 -1.79 -3.91
N ALA A 17 -9.44 -2.60 -3.63
CA ALA A 17 -8.08 -2.16 -3.39
C ALA A 17 -7.52 -1.33 -4.57
N GLY A 18 -7.74 -1.77 -5.81
CA GLY A 18 -7.36 -1.03 -7.01
C GLY A 18 -8.09 0.31 -7.16
N VAL A 19 -9.40 0.35 -6.86
CA VAL A 19 -10.20 1.57 -6.88
C VAL A 19 -9.71 2.57 -5.83
N VAL A 20 -9.56 2.13 -4.58
CA VAL A 20 -9.07 2.97 -3.48
C VAL A 20 -7.68 3.51 -3.80
N THR A 21 -6.78 2.65 -4.29
CA THR A 21 -5.43 3.07 -4.67
C THR A 21 -5.45 4.10 -5.80
N SER A 22 -6.32 3.94 -6.79
CA SER A 22 -6.49 4.92 -7.88
C SER A 22 -7.01 6.27 -7.39
N ILE A 23 -7.98 6.27 -6.47
CA ILE A 23 -8.53 7.50 -5.86
C ILE A 23 -7.44 8.25 -5.08
N ILE A 24 -6.66 7.54 -4.25
CA ILE A 24 -5.60 8.17 -3.47
C ILE A 24 -4.50 8.73 -4.38
N LEU A 25 -4.10 7.97 -5.41
CA LEU A 25 -3.05 8.37 -6.34
C LEU A 25 -3.46 9.48 -7.31
N TYR A 26 -4.75 9.76 -7.48
CA TYR A 26 -5.23 10.84 -8.34
C TYR A 26 -4.60 12.19 -7.97
N GLY A 27 -4.46 12.47 -6.66
CA GLY A 27 -3.82 13.68 -6.14
C GLY A 27 -2.31 13.57 -5.91
N SER A 28 -1.67 12.46 -6.29
CA SER A 28 -0.30 12.13 -5.87
C SER A 28 0.73 13.18 -6.26
N ALA A 29 0.61 13.80 -7.44
CA ALA A 29 1.53 14.87 -7.85
C ALA A 29 1.56 16.05 -6.85
N VAL A 30 0.45 16.31 -6.16
CA VAL A 30 0.32 17.42 -5.20
C VAL A 30 0.80 17.02 -3.81
N TRP A 31 0.36 15.86 -3.30
CA TRP A 31 0.67 15.46 -1.92
C TRP A 31 1.96 14.64 -1.77
N ALA A 32 2.48 14.01 -2.82
CA ALA A 32 3.66 13.16 -2.71
C ALA A 32 4.91 13.89 -2.20
N PRO A 33 5.21 15.14 -2.59
CA PRO A 33 6.29 15.91 -1.97
C PRO A 33 6.06 16.14 -0.47
N ALA A 34 4.80 16.29 -0.03
CA ALA A 34 4.47 16.47 1.38
C ALA A 34 4.71 15.20 2.23
N MET A 35 4.81 14.01 1.61
CA MET A 35 5.15 12.78 2.33
C MET A 35 6.60 12.76 2.86
N MET A 36 7.45 13.71 2.46
CA MET A 36 8.77 13.90 3.09
C MET A 36 8.65 14.30 4.56
N VAL A 37 7.53 14.89 4.97
CA VAL A 37 7.24 15.23 6.36
C VAL A 37 6.61 14.03 7.06
N SER A 38 7.22 13.58 8.16
CA SER A 38 6.81 12.39 8.92
C SER A 38 5.36 12.45 9.43
N THR A 39 4.86 13.63 9.78
CA THR A 39 3.48 13.81 10.27
C THR A 39 2.45 13.50 9.19
N TYR A 40 2.58 14.10 8.00
CA TYR A 40 1.65 13.88 6.89
C TYR A 40 1.75 12.45 6.35
N SER A 41 2.95 11.88 6.32
CA SER A 41 3.13 10.50 5.88
C SER A 41 2.47 9.50 6.83
N ARG A 42 2.52 9.74 8.14
CA ARG A 42 1.86 8.90 9.15
C ARG A 42 0.34 8.87 9.00
N ASP A 43 -0.29 10.02 8.76
CA ASP A 43 -1.76 10.08 8.63
C ASP A 43 -2.23 9.38 7.34
N CYS A 44 -1.53 9.60 6.22
CA CYS A 44 -1.80 8.88 4.97
C CYS A 44 -1.58 7.37 5.09
N ARG A 45 -0.49 6.94 5.74
CA ARG A 45 -0.20 5.52 6.01
C ARG A 45 -1.25 4.89 6.91
N SER A 46 -1.70 5.58 7.95
CA SER A 46 -2.77 5.11 8.84
C SER A 46 -4.09 4.89 8.09
N ALA A 47 -4.46 5.82 7.19
CA ALA A 47 -5.63 5.67 6.33
C ALA A 47 -5.49 4.47 5.38
N TYR A 48 -4.33 4.33 4.75
CA TYR A 48 -4.04 3.23 3.81
C TYR A 48 -4.02 1.86 4.51
N ARG A 49 -3.45 1.79 5.71
CA ARG A 49 -3.49 0.62 6.60
C ARG A 49 -4.92 0.25 6.99
N CYS A 50 -5.76 1.24 7.33
CA CYS A 50 -7.18 0.98 7.61
C CYS A 50 -7.89 0.35 6.42
N CYS A 51 -7.60 0.81 5.19
CA CYS A 51 -8.12 0.18 3.98
C CYS A 51 -7.62 -1.26 3.84
N ALA A 52 -6.32 -1.49 4.01
CA ALA A 52 -5.72 -2.83 3.91
C ALA A 52 -6.35 -3.81 4.90
N LEU A 53 -6.50 -3.43 6.17
CA LEU A 53 -7.12 -4.27 7.21
C LEU A 53 -8.59 -4.60 6.91
N ARG A 54 -9.35 -3.65 6.34
CA ARG A 54 -10.75 -3.88 5.93
C ARG A 54 -10.84 -4.81 4.73
N VAL A 55 -9.95 -4.64 3.77
CA VAL A 55 -9.86 -5.49 2.57
C VAL A 55 -9.49 -6.90 2.98
N THR A 56 -8.51 -7.11 3.85
CA THR A 56 -8.04 -8.45 4.23
C THR A 56 -8.79 -9.08 5.38
N CYS A 57 -9.69 -8.32 6.02
CA CYS A 57 -10.32 -8.71 7.27
C CYS A 57 -9.29 -9.06 8.39
N CYS A 58 -8.08 -8.52 8.33
CA CYS A 58 -7.02 -8.76 9.32
C CYS A 58 -7.32 -8.12 10.68
N PHE A 59 -6.69 -8.64 11.73
CA PHE A 59 -6.75 -8.04 13.06
C PHE A 59 -6.03 -6.70 13.11
N ARG A 60 -6.50 -5.79 13.97
CA ARG A 60 -5.88 -4.47 14.19
C ARG A 60 -4.43 -4.51 14.69
N THR A 61 -3.97 -5.65 15.22
CA THR A 61 -2.61 -5.86 15.74
C THR A 61 -1.60 -6.19 14.65
N VAL A 62 -2.05 -6.56 13.44
CA VAL A 62 -1.16 -6.87 12.32
C VAL A 62 -0.35 -5.61 11.94
N SER A 63 0.94 -5.73 11.64
CA SER A 63 1.77 -4.59 11.20
C SER A 63 1.27 -4.00 9.87
N GLU A 64 1.67 -2.76 9.55
CA GLU A 64 1.24 -2.11 8.30
C GLU A 64 1.72 -2.91 7.10
N ASP A 65 3.01 -3.25 7.08
CA ASP A 65 3.62 -4.00 5.99
C ASP A 65 2.98 -5.39 5.81
N ALA A 66 2.71 -6.11 6.91
CA ALA A 66 2.05 -7.40 6.81
C ALA A 66 0.61 -7.29 6.27
N ALA A 67 -0.15 -6.27 6.72
CA ALA A 67 -1.51 -6.03 6.22
C ALA A 67 -1.49 -5.70 4.72
N LEU A 68 -0.52 -4.92 4.25
CA LEU A 68 -0.34 -4.57 2.85
C LEU A 68 0.04 -5.77 1.98
N VAL A 69 0.95 -6.64 2.45
CA VAL A 69 1.32 -7.88 1.76
C VAL A 69 0.10 -8.79 1.58
N VAL A 70 -0.64 -9.05 2.67
CA VAL A 70 -1.86 -9.88 2.59
C VAL A 70 -2.92 -9.23 1.70
N ALA A 71 -3.00 -7.91 1.68
CA ALA A 71 -3.92 -7.16 0.81
C ALA A 71 -3.47 -7.12 -0.66
N SER A 72 -2.26 -7.58 -0.99
CA SER A 72 -1.62 -7.35 -2.29
C SER A 72 -1.57 -5.86 -2.67
N LEU A 73 -1.37 -4.99 -1.67
CA LEU A 73 -1.28 -3.54 -1.82
C LEU A 73 0.17 -3.09 -1.69
N VAL A 74 0.67 -2.37 -2.69
CA VAL A 74 2.01 -1.78 -2.63
C VAL A 74 1.99 -0.56 -1.69
N PRO A 75 3.01 -0.36 -0.84
CA PRO A 75 3.13 0.82 0.02
C PRO A 75 2.92 2.14 -0.75
N LEU A 76 2.15 3.05 -0.14
CA LEU A 76 1.66 4.26 -0.81
C LEU A 76 2.80 5.19 -1.27
N ASP A 77 3.88 5.27 -0.50
CA ASP A 77 5.07 6.06 -0.82
C ASP A 77 5.81 5.53 -2.04
N LEU A 78 5.88 4.20 -2.21
CA LEU A 78 6.45 3.58 -3.41
C LEU A 78 5.59 3.83 -4.65
N LEU A 79 4.26 3.75 -4.50
CA LEU A 79 3.34 4.08 -5.59
C LEU A 79 3.38 5.56 -5.98
N ALA A 80 3.57 6.44 -5.01
CA ALA A 80 3.75 7.87 -5.25
C ALA A 80 5.05 8.14 -6.01
N ALA A 81 6.15 7.49 -5.62
CA ALA A 81 7.42 7.57 -6.33
C ALA A 81 7.33 7.00 -7.76
N GLU A 82 6.62 5.87 -7.95
CA GLU A 82 6.35 5.29 -9.26
C GLU A 82 5.59 6.28 -10.17
N ARG A 83 4.63 7.03 -9.62
CA ARG A 83 3.89 8.06 -10.36
C ARG A 83 4.70 9.30 -10.69
N GLN A 84 5.69 9.64 -9.87
CA GLN A 84 6.63 10.72 -10.15
C GLN A 84 7.75 10.30 -11.12
N SER A 85 8.05 9.00 -11.20
CA SER A 85 9.04 8.47 -12.15
C SER A 85 8.54 8.66 -13.59
N GLY A 86 9.32 9.44 -14.37
CA GLY A 86 8.94 9.98 -15.67
C GLY A 86 8.82 8.95 -16.81
N VAL A 87 9.64 9.11 -17.85
CA VAL A 87 9.47 8.48 -19.19
C VAL A 87 9.80 6.97 -19.23
N GLU A 88 10.06 6.33 -18.10
CA GLU A 88 10.38 4.89 -18.05
C GLU A 88 9.23 4.02 -18.58
N VAL A 89 9.53 2.83 -19.09
CA VAL A 89 8.47 1.91 -19.54
C VAL A 89 7.66 1.47 -18.31
N ALA A 90 6.34 1.35 -18.44
CA ALA A 90 5.46 1.03 -17.31
C ALA A 90 5.83 -0.29 -16.61
N SER A 91 6.32 -1.29 -17.36
CA SER A 91 6.81 -2.56 -16.83
C SER A 91 8.05 -2.38 -15.94
N GLU A 92 9.04 -1.64 -16.42
CA GLU A 92 10.30 -1.37 -15.70
C GLU A 92 10.05 -0.60 -14.39
N ARG A 93 9.15 0.39 -14.44
CA ARG A 93 8.71 1.13 -13.26
C ARG A 93 8.11 0.21 -12.21
N ARG A 94 7.19 -0.66 -12.63
CA ARG A 94 6.53 -1.64 -11.75
C ARG A 94 7.53 -2.64 -11.15
N GLU A 95 8.46 -3.13 -11.96
CA GLU A 95 9.51 -4.05 -11.49
C GLU A 95 10.39 -3.42 -10.41
N ARG A 96 10.81 -2.16 -10.61
CA ARG A 96 11.57 -1.40 -9.60
C ARG A 96 10.80 -1.21 -8.31
N THR A 97 9.52 -0.84 -8.41
CA THR A 97 8.61 -0.72 -7.25
C THR A 97 8.54 -2.05 -6.48
N ILE A 98 8.31 -3.17 -7.17
CA ILE A 98 8.22 -4.50 -6.55
C ILE A 98 9.55 -4.88 -5.90
N ALA A 99 10.68 -4.66 -6.57
CA ALA A 99 12.00 -4.94 -6.02
C ALA A 99 12.30 -4.11 -4.77
N GLN A 100 11.91 -2.83 -4.75
CA GLN A 100 12.06 -1.98 -3.58
C GLN A 100 11.15 -2.42 -2.43
N TRP A 101 9.92 -2.83 -2.73
CA TRP A 101 9.00 -3.38 -1.73
C TRP A 101 9.53 -4.67 -1.12
N GLN A 102 10.07 -5.59 -1.94
CA GLN A 102 10.68 -6.82 -1.46
C GLN A 102 11.85 -6.54 -0.51
N ARG A 103 12.77 -5.63 -0.89
CA ARG A 103 13.88 -5.23 -0.01
C ARG A 103 13.42 -4.69 1.34
N ARG A 104 12.33 -3.91 1.36
CA ARG A 104 11.76 -3.39 2.61
C ARG A 104 11.19 -4.50 3.49
N TRP A 105 10.49 -5.45 2.88
CA TRP A 105 9.97 -6.62 3.60
C TRP A 105 11.10 -7.45 4.22
N ASP A 106 12.15 -7.71 3.44
CA ASP A 106 13.30 -8.48 3.91
C ASP A 106 14.02 -7.79 5.09
N GLN A 107 14.08 -6.46 5.10
CA GLN A 107 14.66 -5.68 6.20
C GLN A 107 13.77 -5.68 7.45
N ALA A 108 12.45 -5.67 7.30
CA ALA A 108 11.50 -5.61 8.42
C ALA A 108 11.43 -6.92 9.23
N GLY A 109 11.95 -8.03 8.71
CA GLY A 109 12.01 -9.33 9.41
C GLY A 109 13.35 -9.60 10.11
N VAL A 110 14.29 -8.66 10.08
CA VAL A 110 15.65 -8.80 10.66
C VAL A 110 15.76 -8.11 12.04
N ASP A 111 14.71 -7.43 12.50
CA ASP A 111 14.55 -6.89 13.86
C ASP A 111 13.68 -7.80 14.75
#